data_AF-A0A7S2JAP6-F1
#
_entry.id   AF-A0A7S2JAP6-F1
#
_cell.length_a   1.000
_cell.length_b   1.000
_cell.length_c   1.000
_cell.angle_alpha   90.00
_cell.angle_beta   90.00
_cell.angle_gamma   90.00
#
_symmetry.space_group_name_H-M   'P 1'
#
loop_
_entity.id
_entity.type
_entity.pdbx_description
1 polymer ?
#
loop_
_entity_poly.entity_id
_entity_poly.type
_entity_poly.pdbx_seq_one_letter_code
_entity_poly.pdbx_strand_id
1 'polypeptide(L)'
;CTDTGLTRRQRTLIQIATFLKRELPVRLARRVVELHVLPEGLHAMPSVKRVREWYEQSFVEIRRAPRPTDVESEEQFHELLMHIYDRHAPTLVTMARGVHELRQELHRKHGA
;
A
#
# COMPACT_ATOMS: atom_id res chain seq x y z
N CYS A 1 -7.00 32.62 -20.68
CA CYS A 1 -7.88 31.46 -20.92
C CYS A 1 -7.04 30.34 -21.50
N THR A 2 -6.61 29.36 -20.68
CA THR A 2 -5.86 28.21 -21.18
C THR A 2 -6.83 27.09 -21.50
N ASP A 3 -7.28 27.03 -22.75
CA ASP A 3 -7.92 25.84 -23.29
C ASP A 3 -6.83 24.79 -23.54
N THR A 4 -6.38 24.14 -22.47
CA THR A 4 -5.57 22.92 -22.58
C THR A 4 -6.42 21.92 -23.35
N GLY A 5 -6.02 21.57 -24.59
CA GLY A 5 -6.71 20.67 -25.53
C GLY A 5 -6.90 19.22 -25.06
N LEU A 6 -7.15 19.02 -23.76
CA LEU A 6 -7.43 17.76 -23.10
C LEU A 6 -8.83 17.30 -23.44
N THR A 7 -8.95 16.01 -23.76
CA THR A 7 -10.22 15.33 -23.84
C THR A 7 -10.89 15.26 -22.46
N ARG A 8 -12.22 15.05 -22.45
CA ARG A 8 -12.97 14.82 -21.21
C ARG A 8 -12.38 13.67 -20.38
N ARG A 9 -11.97 12.58 -21.05
CA ARG A 9 -11.37 11.41 -20.41
C ARG A 9 -10.06 11.76 -19.70
N GLN A 10 -9.15 12.47 -20.36
CA GLN A 10 -7.88 12.89 -19.76
C GLN A 10 -8.09 13.77 -18.53
N ARG A 11 -9.02 14.73 -18.58
CA ARG A 11 -9.37 15.55 -17.40
C ARG A 11 -9.87 14.70 -16.23
N THR A 12 -10.73 13.71 -16.51
CA THR A 12 -11.22 12.79 -15.48
C THR A 12 -10.11 11.94 -14.87
N LEU A 13 -9.18 11.42 -15.68
CA LEU A 13 -8.05 10.63 -15.19
C LEU A 13 -7.14 11.45 -14.27
N ILE A 14 -6.77 12.68 -14.67
CA ILE A 14 -5.94 13.59 -13.85
C ILE A 14 -6.64 13.91 -12.51
N GLN A 15 -7.95 14.11 -12.53
CA GLN A 15 -8.74 14.34 -11.31
C GLN A 15 -8.73 13.11 -10.38
N ILE A 16 -8.92 11.91 -10.93
CA ILE A 16 -8.86 10.65 -10.16
C ILE A 16 -7.45 10.45 -9.58
N ALA A 17 -6.41 10.60 -10.38
CA ALA A 17 -5.02 10.45 -9.95
C ALA A 17 -4.67 11.45 -8.83
N THR A 18 -5.11 12.71 -8.96
CA THR A 18 -4.96 13.73 -7.93
C THR A 18 -5.66 13.35 -6.63
N PHE A 19 -6.89 12.82 -6.71
CA PHE A 19 -7.63 12.34 -5.55
C PHE A 19 -6.91 11.18 -4.86
N LEU A 20 -6.51 10.17 -5.64
CA LEU A 20 -5.80 8.98 -5.14
C LEU A 20 -4.49 9.34 -4.46
N LYS A 21 -3.71 10.27 -5.02
CA LYS A 21 -2.48 10.75 -4.38
C LYS A 21 -2.70 11.35 -2.98
N ARG A 22 -3.87 11.95 -2.73
CA ARG A 22 -4.22 12.50 -1.41
C ARG A 22 -4.78 11.41 -0.49
N GLU A 23 -5.62 10.55 -1.00
CA GLU A 23 -6.39 9.58 -0.19
C GLU A 23 -5.59 8.30 0.14
N LEU A 24 -4.81 7.76 -0.81
CA LEU A 24 -4.09 6.50 -0.60
C LEU A 24 -3.08 6.55 0.55
N PRO A 25 -2.25 7.60 0.73
CA PRO A 25 -1.34 7.66 1.88
C PRO A 25 -2.06 7.56 3.22
N VAL A 26 -3.26 8.15 3.36
CA VAL A 26 -4.05 8.06 4.59
C VAL A 26 -4.47 6.62 4.85
N ARG A 27 -4.94 5.91 3.82
CA ARG A 27 -5.34 4.50 3.93
C ARG A 27 -4.16 3.59 4.25
N LEU A 28 -3.04 3.77 3.57
CA LEU A 28 -1.83 2.97 3.79
C LEU A 28 -1.27 3.19 5.20
N ALA A 29 -1.22 4.44 5.69
CA ALA A 29 -0.78 4.74 7.05
C ALA A 29 -1.65 4.05 8.11
N ARG A 30 -2.98 4.04 7.93
CA ARG A 30 -3.88 3.29 8.82
C ARG A 30 -3.56 1.80 8.84
N ARG A 31 -3.28 1.19 7.68
CA ARG A 31 -2.87 -0.23 7.60
C ARG A 31 -1.55 -0.51 8.30
N VAL A 32 -0.57 0.39 8.19
CA VAL A 32 0.70 0.27 8.95
C VAL A 32 0.42 0.24 10.45
N VAL A 33 -0.42 1.15 10.95
CA VAL A 33 -0.80 1.20 12.38
C VAL A 33 -1.53 -0.07 12.80
N GLU A 34 -2.55 -0.50 12.04
CA GLU A 34 -3.30 -1.73 12.33
C GLU A 34 -2.38 -2.95 12.41
N LEU A 35 -1.44 -3.12 11.47
CA LEU A 35 -0.48 -4.22 11.47
C LEU A 35 0.53 -4.12 12.63
N HIS A 36 0.85 -2.91 13.08
CA HIS A 36 1.75 -2.69 14.21
C HIS A 36 1.12 -3.07 15.55
N VAL A 37 -0.20 -2.92 15.69
CA VAL A 37 -0.93 -3.17 16.94
C VAL A 37 -1.63 -4.54 16.99
N LEU A 38 -1.33 -5.45 16.06
CA LEU A 38 -1.92 -6.80 16.07
C LEU A 38 -1.62 -7.55 17.37
N PRO A 39 -2.62 -8.23 17.96
CA PRO A 39 -2.55 -8.81 19.30
C PRO A 39 -1.69 -10.08 19.35
N GLU A 40 -1.50 -10.61 20.56
CA GLU A 40 -0.90 -11.93 20.81
C GLU A 40 0.52 -12.12 20.24
N GLY A 41 1.23 -11.01 19.99
CA GLY A 41 2.55 -11.04 19.36
C GLY A 41 2.50 -11.28 17.84
N LEU A 42 1.33 -11.34 17.21
CA LEU A 42 1.19 -11.53 15.76
C LEU A 42 1.92 -10.45 14.97
N HIS A 43 1.89 -9.18 15.44
CA HIS A 43 2.65 -8.08 14.83
C HIS A 43 4.17 -8.32 14.77
N ALA A 44 4.69 -9.23 15.60
CA ALA A 44 6.11 -9.55 15.68
C ALA A 44 6.53 -10.63 14.66
N MET A 45 5.57 -11.35 14.07
CA MET A 45 5.82 -12.46 13.16
C MET A 45 6.51 -11.97 11.87
N PRO A 46 7.56 -12.66 11.39
CA PRO A 46 8.34 -12.23 10.21
C PRO A 46 7.47 -11.91 8.99
N SER A 47 6.47 -12.74 8.70
CA SER A 47 5.61 -12.51 7.54
C SER A 47 4.69 -11.29 7.72
N VAL A 48 4.22 -11.01 8.94
CA VAL A 48 3.40 -9.82 9.23
C VAL A 48 4.24 -8.54 9.12
N LYS A 49 5.48 -8.57 9.62
CA LYS A 49 6.44 -7.45 9.45
C LYS A 49 6.69 -7.17 7.97
N ARG A 50 6.84 -8.20 7.14
CA ARG A 50 7.04 -8.05 5.69
C ARG A 50 5.86 -7.33 5.02
N VAL A 51 4.63 -7.70 5.36
CA VAL A 51 3.44 -7.01 4.84
C VAL A 51 3.41 -5.55 5.30
N ARG A 52 3.76 -5.29 6.56
CA ARG A 52 3.84 -3.92 7.08
C ARG A 52 4.89 -3.09 6.33
N GLU A 53 6.07 -3.64 6.06
CA GLU A 53 7.12 -3.01 5.25
C GLU A 53 6.60 -2.65 3.85
N TRP A 54 5.80 -3.50 3.21
CA TRP A 54 5.19 -3.18 1.91
C TRP A 54 4.24 -1.98 1.99
N TYR A 55 3.43 -1.88 3.06
CA TYR A 55 2.56 -0.73 3.28
C TYR A 55 3.37 0.55 3.56
N GLU A 56 4.41 0.48 4.38
CA GLU A 56 5.32 1.60 4.67
C GLU A 56 6.01 2.11 3.38
N GLN A 57 6.55 1.19 2.58
CA GLN A 57 7.20 1.52 1.32
C GLN A 57 6.21 2.19 0.34
N SER A 58 5.01 1.61 0.19
CA SER A 58 3.95 2.18 -0.66
C SER A 58 3.54 3.59 -0.22
N PHE A 59 3.45 3.80 1.09
CA PHE A 59 3.13 5.11 1.65
C PHE A 59 4.18 6.15 1.25
N VAL A 60 5.46 5.81 1.41
CA VAL A 60 6.58 6.71 1.10
C VAL A 60 6.61 7.04 -0.40
N GLU A 61 6.46 6.03 -1.26
CA GLU A 61 6.46 6.22 -2.72
C GLU A 61 5.33 7.15 -3.18
N ILE A 62 4.09 6.94 -2.74
CA ILE A 62 2.96 7.82 -3.11
C ILE A 62 3.15 9.24 -2.55
N ARG A 63 3.70 9.37 -1.33
CA ARG A 63 3.98 10.69 -0.73
C ARG A 63 5.03 11.47 -1.51
N ARG A 64 6.08 10.79 -1.98
CA ARG A 64 7.19 11.38 -2.74
C ARG A 64 6.86 11.65 -4.21
N ALA A 65 5.91 10.92 -4.79
CA ALA A 65 5.48 11.16 -6.16
C ALA A 65 5.03 12.63 -6.36
N PRO A 66 5.28 13.25 -7.52
CA PRO A 66 4.75 14.57 -7.84
C PRO A 66 3.22 14.54 -7.95
N ARG A 67 2.57 15.69 -7.81
CA ARG A 67 1.12 15.79 -8.02
C ARG A 67 0.83 15.69 -9.51
N PRO A 68 -0.05 14.78 -9.97
CA PRO A 68 -0.46 14.73 -11.37
C PRO A 68 -1.18 16.03 -11.77
N THR A 69 -0.73 16.66 -12.84
CA THR A 69 -1.27 17.94 -13.37
C THR A 69 -1.58 17.89 -14.86
N ASP A 70 -1.07 16.88 -15.56
CA ASP A 70 -1.16 16.68 -17.00
C ASP A 70 -1.20 15.18 -17.31
N VAL A 71 -1.28 14.82 -18.59
CA VAL A 71 -1.42 13.43 -19.03
C VAL A 71 -0.17 12.61 -18.70
N GLU A 72 1.02 13.19 -18.88
CA GLU A 72 2.29 12.50 -18.63
C GLU A 72 2.46 12.17 -17.15
N SER A 73 2.23 13.15 -16.26
CA SER A 73 2.30 12.94 -14.81
C SER A 73 1.17 12.06 -14.27
N GLU A 74 0.04 11.97 -14.98
CA GLU A 74 -1.02 10.99 -14.67
C GLU A 74 -0.58 9.56 -15.02
N GLU A 75 0.03 9.36 -16.20
CA GLU A 75 0.56 8.07 -16.63
C GLU A 75 1.68 7.57 -15.71
N GLN A 76 2.63 8.45 -15.35
CA GLN A 76 3.68 8.12 -14.36
C GLN A 76 3.10 7.71 -13.00
N PHE A 77 2.02 8.38 -12.57
CA PHE A 77 1.35 8.01 -11.33
C PHE A 77 0.61 6.68 -11.47
N HIS A 78 0.00 6.40 -12.62
CA HIS A 78 -0.61 5.11 -12.92
C HIS A 78 0.42 3.95 -12.85
N GLU A 79 1.58 4.11 -13.47
CA GLU A 79 2.67 3.12 -13.41
C GLU A 79 3.12 2.85 -11.97
N LEU A 80 3.28 3.89 -11.16
CA LEU A 80 3.55 3.74 -9.74
C LEU A 80 2.45 2.91 -9.04
N LEU A 81 1.17 3.19 -9.31
CA LEU A 81 0.07 2.42 -8.72
C LEU A 81 0.08 0.95 -9.16
N MET A 82 0.49 0.65 -10.40
CA MET A 82 0.63 -0.73 -10.87
C MET A 82 1.74 -1.47 -10.13
N HIS A 83 2.90 -0.84 -9.92
CA HIS A 83 3.96 -1.43 -9.10
C HIS A 83 3.52 -1.69 -7.64
N ILE A 84 2.74 -0.77 -7.07
CA ILE A 84 2.16 -0.96 -5.73
C ILE A 84 1.19 -2.14 -5.74
N TYR A 85 0.31 -2.24 -6.74
CA TYR A 85 -0.65 -3.33 -6.88
C TYR A 85 0.07 -4.69 -6.93
N ASP A 86 1.09 -4.84 -7.77
CA ASP A 86 1.84 -6.08 -7.92
C ASP A 86 2.59 -6.46 -6.63
N ARG A 87 3.21 -5.48 -5.95
CA ARG A 87 3.87 -5.71 -4.64
C ARG A 87 2.90 -6.26 -3.59
N HIS A 88 1.65 -5.81 -3.60
CA HIS A 88 0.65 -6.20 -2.61
C HIS A 88 -0.13 -7.47 -2.98
N ALA A 89 0.03 -8.01 -4.20
CA ALA A 89 -0.62 -9.24 -4.64
C ALA A 89 -0.49 -10.44 -3.66
N PRO A 90 0.68 -10.71 -3.04
CA PRO A 90 0.83 -11.84 -2.12
C PRO A 90 0.32 -11.58 -0.69
N THR A 91 -0.19 -10.39 -0.37
CA THR A 91 -0.53 -9.96 1.01
C THR A 91 -1.34 -10.99 1.78
N LEU A 92 -2.40 -11.54 1.18
CA LEU A 92 -3.26 -12.51 1.86
C LEU A 92 -2.49 -13.78 2.28
N VAL A 93 -1.72 -14.34 1.35
CA VAL A 93 -0.95 -15.57 1.59
C VAL A 93 0.17 -15.32 2.61
N THR A 94 0.82 -14.15 2.53
CA THR A 94 1.85 -13.76 3.51
C THR A 94 1.27 -13.54 4.90
N MET A 95 0.08 -12.92 5.02
CA MET A 95 -0.61 -12.80 6.31
C MET A 95 -1.00 -14.17 6.89
N ALA A 96 -1.50 -15.10 6.05
CA ALA A 96 -1.79 -16.46 6.48
C ALA A 96 -0.54 -17.19 7.01
N ARG A 97 0.62 -16.97 6.38
CA ARG A 97 1.91 -17.47 6.88
C ARG A 97 2.26 -16.86 8.24
N GLY A 98 2.00 -15.58 8.46
CA GLY A 98 2.20 -14.93 9.76
C GLY A 98 1.39 -15.57 10.89
N VAL A 99 0.13 -15.93 10.62
CA VAL A 99 -0.70 -16.67 11.59
C VAL A 99 -0.13 -18.08 11.85
N HIS A 100 0.38 -18.74 10.81
CA HIS A 100 1.03 -20.04 10.95
C HIS A 100 2.31 -19.96 11.81
N GLU A 101 3.15 -18.94 11.58
CA GLU A 101 4.36 -18.66 12.38
C GLU A 101 4.00 -18.49 13.87
N LEU A 102 2.96 -17.70 14.17
CA LEU A 102 2.51 -17.52 15.56
C LEU A 102 2.06 -18.84 16.19
N ARG A 103 1.28 -19.65 15.47
CA ARG A 103 0.84 -20.96 15.97
C ARG A 103 2.02 -21.87 16.30
N GLN A 104 3.04 -21.90 15.44
CA GLN A 104 4.26 -22.68 15.71
C GLN A 104 5.00 -22.18 16.94
N GLU A 105 5.13 -20.85 17.10
CA GLU A 105 5.79 -20.27 18.27
C GLU A 105 5.04 -20.60 19.58
N LEU A 106 3.71 -20.50 19.57
CA LEU A 106 2.88 -20.85 20.71
C LEU A 106 2.97 -22.35 21.05
N HIS A 107 2.95 -23.25 20.05
CA HIS A 107 3.14 -24.68 20.29
C HIS A 107 4.51 -24.97 20.91
N ARG A 108 5.58 -24.31 20.45
CA ARG A 108 6.92 -24.48 21.02
C ARG A 108 7.01 -24.00 22.48
N LYS A 109 6.28 -22.95 22.86
CA LYS A 109 6.27 -22.42 24.23
C LYS A 109 5.44 -23.24 25.22
N HIS A 110 4.39 -23.92 24.76
CA HIS A 110 3.48 -24.70 25.62
C HIS A 110 3.71 -26.21 25.54
N GLY A 111 4.49 -26.68 24.56
CA GLY A 111 4.89 -28.09 24.40
C GLY A 111 6.25 -28.43 25.00
N ALA A 112 6.79 -27.57 25.88
CA ALA A 112 8.01 -27.77 26.66
C ALA A 112 7.69 -27.78 28.16
#